data_AF-A0A7Y0X9C7-F1
#
_entry.id   AF-A0A7Y0X9C7-F1
#
_cell.length_a   1.000
_cell.length_b   1.000
_cell.length_c   1.000
_cell.angle_alpha   90.00
_cell.angle_beta   90.00
_cell.angle_gamma   90.00
#
_symmetry.space_group_name_H-M   'P 1'
#
loop_
_entity.id
_entity.type
_entity.pdbx_description
1 polymer ?
#
loop_
_entity_poly.entity_id
_entity_poly.type
_entity_poly.pdbx_seq_one_letter_code
_entity_poly.pdbx_strand_id
1 'polypeptide(L)' 'YKDSNKRADALLKLGEIAERNNNAAQAKKYYQQVVDEYPGSASAKLASSKL' A
#
# COMPACT_ATOMS: atom_id res chain seq x y z
N TYR A 1 17.50 -13.28 4.31
CA TYR A 1 16.04 -13.05 4.43
C TYR A 1 15.71 -11.79 3.64
N LYS A 2 15.05 -11.96 2.49
CA LYS A 2 14.96 -11.02 1.36
C LYS A 2 13.83 -9.99 1.51
N ASP A 3 13.35 -9.76 2.73
CA ASP A 3 12.01 -9.22 2.93
C ASP A 3 12.05 -7.90 3.70
N SER A 4 12.61 -6.87 3.06
CA SER A 4 12.27 -5.47 3.37
C SER A 4 10.80 -5.12 3.08
N ASN A 5 9.97 -6.13 2.75
CA ASN A 5 8.53 -6.06 2.47
C ASN A 5 7.67 -5.61 3.66
N LYS A 6 8.20 -5.60 4.90
CA LYS A 6 7.43 -5.16 6.08
C LYS A 6 6.92 -3.72 5.96
N ARG A 7 7.69 -2.83 5.32
CA ARG A 7 7.25 -1.45 5.05
C ARG A 7 6.13 -1.41 4.02
N ALA A 8 6.23 -2.23 2.99
CA ALA A 8 5.21 -2.33 1.97
C ALA A 8 3.88 -2.85 2.54
N ASP A 9 3.93 -3.86 3.40
CA ASP A 9 2.75 -4.36 4.12
C ASP A 9 2.14 -3.31 5.05
N ALA A 10 2.97 -2.53 5.75
CA ALA A 10 2.48 -1.45 6.61
C ALA A 10 1.76 -0.36 5.79
N LEU A 11 2.33 0.04 4.64
CA LEU A 11 1.71 1.03 3.75
C LEU A 11 0.39 0.51 3.15
N LEU A 12 0.35 -0.73 2.68
CA LEU A 12 -0.90 -1.36 2.21
C LEU A 12 -1.97 -1.29 3.29
N LYS A 13 -1.63 -1.68 4.52
CA LYS A 13 -2.56 -1.73 5.65
C LYS A 13 -3.05 -0.34 6.07
N LEU A 14 -2.17 0.67 6.00
CA LEU A 14 -2.56 2.08 6.19
C LEU A 14 -3.53 2.54 5.10
N GLY A 15 -3.33 2.12 3.85
CA GLY A 15 -4.26 2.34 2.75
C GLY A 15 -5.64 1.70 3.00
N GLU A 16 -5.67 0.45 3.45
CA GLU A 16 -6.91 -0.26 3.76
C GLU A 16 -7.66 0.38 4.94
N ILE A 17 -6.94 0.82 5.97
CA ILE A 17 -7.54 1.55 7.12
C ILE A 17 -8.13 2.88 6.65
N ALA A 18 -7.41 3.61 5.78
CA ALA A 18 -7.90 4.86 5.23
C ALA A 18 -9.17 4.65 4.37
N GLU A 19 -9.23 3.60 3.54
CA GLU A 19 -10.45 3.24 2.81
C GLU A 19 -11.61 2.94 3.76
N ARG A 20 -11.37 2.15 4.82
CA ARG A 20 -12.39 1.83 5.83
C ARG A 20 -12.90 3.06 6.57
N ASN A 21 -12.04 4.06 6.76
CA ASN A 21 -12.38 5.34 7.36
C ASN A 21 -13.05 6.32 6.37
N ASN A 22 -13.50 5.87 5.19
CA ASN A 22 -14.05 6.73 4.13
C ASN A 22 -13.05 7.76 3.58
N ASN A 23 -11.75 7.60 3.87
CA ASN A 23 -10.68 8.49 3.42
C ASN A 23 -10.01 7.96 2.15
N ALA A 24 -10.78 7.88 1.06
CA ALA A 24 -10.29 7.38 -0.24
C ALA A 24 -9.07 8.15 -0.77
N ALA A 25 -9.01 9.47 -0.56
CA ALA A 25 -7.86 10.30 -0.96
C ALA A 25 -6.57 9.87 -0.25
N GLN A 26 -6.67 9.53 1.03
CA GLN A 26 -5.52 9.13 1.84
C GLN A 26 -5.14 7.68 1.56
N ALA A 27 -6.12 6.81 1.30
CA ALA A 27 -5.89 5.45 0.85
C ALA A 27 -5.12 5.41 -0.47
N LYS A 28 -5.56 6.19 -1.47
CA LYS A 28 -4.83 6.31 -2.75
C LYS A 28 -3.40 6.76 -2.54
N LYS A 29 -3.13 7.73 -1.65
CA LYS A 29 -1.76 8.15 -1.33
C LYS A 29 -0.90 6.99 -0.81
N TYR A 30 -1.40 6.21 0.16
CA TYR A 30 -0.64 5.09 0.71
C TYR A 30 -0.42 3.97 -0.32
N TYR A 31 -1.43 3.68 -1.15
CA TYR A 31 -1.31 2.71 -2.22
C TYR A 31 -0.33 3.16 -3.31
N GLN A 32 -0.39 4.42 -3.72
CA GLN A 32 0.56 5.00 -4.68
C GLN A 32 1.98 4.92 -4.12
N GLN A 33 2.16 5.30 -2.85
CA GLN A 33 3.47 5.32 -2.21
C GLN A 33 4.08 3.92 -2.09
N VAL A 34 3.28 2.88 -1.81
CA VAL A 34 3.80 1.51 -1.80
C VAL A 34 4.12 1.00 -3.19
N VAL A 35 3.36 1.39 -4.22
CA VAL A 35 3.64 1.03 -5.61
C VAL A 35 4.90 1.73 -6.11
N ASP A 36 5.10 2.99 -5.76
CA ASP A 36 6.25 3.78 -6.18
C ASP A 36 7.52 3.39 -5.42
N GLU A 37 7.46 3.20 -4.10
CA GLU A 37 8.64 2.82 -3.31
C GLU A 37 8.94 1.31 -3.38
N TYR A 38 7.92 0.46 -3.54
CA TYR A 38 8.06 -1.00 -3.50
C TYR A 38 7.40 -1.73 -4.67
N PRO A 39 7.62 -1.34 -5.94
CA PRO A 39 6.91 -1.88 -7.11
C PRO A 39 7.05 -3.40 -7.30
N GLY A 40 8.13 -4.00 -6.77
CA GLY A 40 8.38 -5.44 -6.83
C GLY A 40 7.77 -6.26 -5.68
N SER A 41 7.13 -5.62 -4.70
CA SER A 41 6.58 -6.29 -3.53
C SER A 41 5.17 -6.84 -3.77
N ALA A 42 4.80 -7.89 -3.02
CA ALA A 42 3.44 -8.42 -3.05
C ALA A 42 2.41 -7.34 -2.65
N SER A 43 2.74 -6.52 -1.66
CA SER A 43 1.88 -5.43 -1.19
C SER A 43 1.68 -4.35 -2.26
N ALA A 44 2.70 -4.01 -3.06
CA ALA A 44 2.52 -3.10 -4.19
C ALA A 44 1.57 -3.65 -5.25
N LYS A 45 1.68 -4.94 -5.61
CA LYS A 45 0.72 -5.57 -6.54
C LYS A 45 -0.71 -5.50 -6.01
N LEU A 46 -0.90 -5.75 -4.71
CA LEU A 46 -2.22 -5.65 -4.08
C LEU A 46 -2.73 -4.21 -4.05
N ALA A 47 -1.89 -3.24 -3.68
CA ALA A 47 -2.22 -1.82 -3.63
C ALA A 47 -2.56 -1.26 -5.02
N SER A 48 -1.81 -1.65 -6.04
CA SER A 48 -2.06 -1.25 -7.43
C SER A 48 -3.41 -1.80 -7.92
N SER A 49 -3.84 -2.96 -7.42
CA SER A 49 -5.17 -3.52 -7.70
C SER A 49 -6.32 -2.82 -6.93
N LYS A 50 -6.00 -2.00 -5.93
CA LYS A 50 -6.96 -1.27 -5.09
C LYS A 50 -7.11 0.21 -5.50
N LEU A 51 -6.19 0.74 -6.32
CA LEU A 51 -6.17 2.11 -6.84
C LEU A 51 -7.23 2.36 -7.91
#